data_AF-A0A9P5V5Y5-F1
#
_entry.id   AF-A0A9P5V5Y5-F1
#
_cell.length_a   1.000
_cell.length_b   1.000
_cell.length_c   1.000
_cell.angle_alpha   90.00
_cell.angle_beta   90.00
_cell.angle_gamma   90.00
#
_symmetry.space_group_name_H-M   'P 1'
#
loop_
_entity.id
_entity.type
_entity.pdbx_description
1 polymer ?
#
loop_
_entity_poly.entity_id
_entity_poly.type
_entity_poly.pdbx_seq_one_letter_code
_entity_poly.pdbx_strand_id
1 'polypeptide(L)'
;ILSSRSQATADQVENTIKPFKYEVECTDGEWTEGVKRSIALVQTELEMCEDALSKIKTTVGTKKLRKAINFVIESDREEARRAQRREAVAKLRESNPRQYLEDQARASKDSHSSEATEPHGEHSQDDDAQAQEDDRSVPEDEDELEAAMRPHFNPKLLVKAREALSLRDRALVLKYRLSALKSKTCKNSKNKAQCPEAFLAVVAEKLAYTSVMFIQVELMNEFVFQLPRMIDSRLGVKTGQEAMEKFARENPLVGKHLELMEKRMKLEEVWEKLNYLVRRQEEAKARKW
;
A
#
# COMPACT_ATOMS: atom_id res chain seq x y z
N ILE A 1 24.77 -6.31 16.47
CA ILE A 1 24.62 -5.08 17.29
C ILE A 1 23.22 -4.50 17.17
N LEU A 2 22.80 -4.01 15.99
CA LEU A 2 21.46 -3.42 15.86
C LEU A 2 20.34 -4.42 16.21
N SER A 3 20.36 -5.61 15.61
CA SER A 3 19.38 -6.67 15.92
C SER A 3 19.45 -7.18 17.37
N SER A 4 20.61 -7.16 18.02
CA SER A 4 20.72 -7.61 19.41
C SER A 4 20.16 -6.60 20.41
N ARG A 5 20.12 -5.31 20.03
CA ARG A 5 19.59 -4.23 20.88
C ARG A 5 18.17 -3.79 20.48
N SER A 6 17.68 -4.20 19.31
CA SER A 6 16.40 -3.73 18.79
C SER A 6 15.21 -4.00 19.71
N GLN A 7 15.13 -5.18 20.32
CA GLN A 7 14.02 -5.52 21.21
C GLN A 7 14.06 -4.65 22.49
N ALA A 8 15.22 -4.58 23.14
CA ALA A 8 15.39 -3.78 24.35
C ALA A 8 15.12 -2.29 24.10
N THR A 9 15.61 -1.74 22.97
CA THR A 9 15.31 -0.36 22.58
C THR A 9 13.82 -0.15 22.30
N ALA A 10 13.15 -1.10 21.64
CA ALA A 10 11.72 -1.01 21.39
C ALA A 10 10.91 -1.01 22.69
N ASP A 11 11.22 -1.92 23.62
CA ASP A 11 10.57 -1.99 24.93
C ASP A 11 10.79 -0.70 25.73
N GLN A 12 11.99 -0.12 25.66
CA GLN A 12 12.32 1.17 26.29
C GLN A 12 11.48 2.31 25.69
N VAL A 13 11.42 2.39 24.36
CA VAL A 13 10.61 3.40 23.66
C VAL A 13 9.14 3.25 24.05
N GLU A 14 8.60 2.03 24.06
CA GLU A 14 7.21 1.78 24.47
C GLU A 14 6.95 2.25 25.91
N ASN A 15 7.86 1.93 26.84
CA ASN A 15 7.75 2.38 28.22
C ASN A 15 7.73 3.91 28.35
N THR A 16 8.52 4.60 27.55
CA THR A 16 8.68 6.07 27.63
C THR A 16 7.54 6.84 26.97
N ILE A 17 6.82 6.21 26.03
CA ILE A 17 5.62 6.80 25.42
C ILE A 17 4.33 6.49 26.17
N LYS A 18 4.34 5.56 27.14
CA LYS A 18 3.16 5.20 27.98
C LYS A 18 2.39 6.41 28.55
N PRO A 19 3.03 7.49 29.03
CA PRO A 19 2.31 8.66 29.55
C PRO A 19 1.36 9.29 28.52
N PHE A 20 1.74 9.29 27.24
CA PHE A 20 0.95 9.91 26.16
C PHE A 20 -0.25 9.06 25.71
N LYS A 21 -0.44 7.86 26.25
CA LYS A 21 -1.53 6.95 25.84
C LYS A 21 -2.92 7.42 26.29
N TYR A 22 -2.99 8.11 27.43
CA TYR A 22 -4.26 8.48 28.06
C TYR A 22 -4.47 9.99 28.11
N GLU A 23 -3.40 10.76 28.29
CA GLU A 23 -3.48 12.21 28.37
C GLU A 23 -2.34 12.85 27.60
N VAL A 24 -2.68 13.79 26.72
CA VAL A 24 -1.70 14.59 25.98
C VAL A 24 -1.97 16.06 26.23
N GLU A 25 -1.17 16.62 27.12
CA GLU A 25 -1.11 18.06 27.35
C GLU A 25 -0.57 18.74 26.09
N CYS A 26 -1.33 19.69 25.57
CA CYS A 26 -0.97 20.44 24.36
C CYS A 26 -0.86 21.90 24.74
N THR A 27 0.36 22.43 24.78
CA THR A 27 0.59 23.86 24.98
C THR A 27 0.12 24.64 23.74
N ASP A 28 -0.20 25.92 23.90
CA ASP A 28 -0.66 26.75 22.78
C ASP A 28 0.43 26.93 21.69
N GLY A 29 1.71 26.90 22.09
CA GLY A 29 2.84 26.91 21.16
C GLY A 29 2.90 25.64 20.31
N GLU A 30 2.89 24.48 20.95
CA GLU A 30 2.87 23.18 20.27
C GLU A 30 1.64 23.02 19.38
N TRP A 31 0.48 23.51 19.83
CA TRP A 31 -0.74 23.50 19.05
C TRP A 31 -0.61 24.32 17.77
N THR A 32 -0.09 25.55 17.87
CA THR A 32 0.09 26.44 16.71
C THR A 32 1.01 25.81 15.67
N GLU A 33 2.10 25.17 16.11
CA GLU A 33 2.98 24.42 15.21
C GLU A 33 2.31 23.17 14.64
N GLY A 34 1.55 22.44 15.44
CA GLY A 34 0.78 21.26 15.03
C GLY A 34 -0.24 21.61 13.95
N VAL A 35 -0.93 22.74 14.07
CA VAL A 35 -1.84 23.27 13.03
C VAL A 35 -1.06 23.58 11.75
N LYS A 36 0.09 24.25 11.85
CA LYS A 36 0.93 24.56 10.69
C LYS A 36 1.40 23.30 9.96
N ARG A 37 1.89 22.29 10.70
CA ARG A 37 2.29 20.99 10.16
C ARG A 37 1.12 20.26 9.51
N SER A 38 -0.05 20.28 10.13
CA SER A 38 -1.27 19.65 9.61
C SER A 38 -1.76 20.29 8.32
N ILE A 39 -1.72 21.62 8.24
CA ILE A 39 -2.06 22.35 7.01
C ILE A 39 -1.14 21.92 5.87
N ALA A 40 0.18 21.88 6.11
CA ALA A 40 1.15 21.46 5.11
C ALA A 40 0.91 20.00 4.67
N LEU A 41 0.69 19.09 5.61
CA LEU A 41 0.43 17.67 5.34
C LEU A 41 -0.84 17.46 4.52
N VAL A 42 -1.95 18.13 4.88
CA VAL A 42 -3.20 18.05 4.14
C VAL A 42 -3.08 18.68 2.74
N GLN A 43 -2.27 19.73 2.57
CA GLN A 43 -1.99 20.32 1.27
C GLN A 43 -1.22 19.36 0.36
N THR A 44 -0.14 18.74 0.86
CA THR A 44 0.62 17.75 0.10
C THR A 44 -0.25 16.55 -0.29
N GLU A 45 -1.07 16.05 0.63
CA GLU A 45 -1.98 14.94 0.33
C GLU A 45 -3.04 15.31 -0.71
N LEU A 46 -3.53 16.56 -0.68
CA LEU A 46 -4.45 17.06 -1.69
C LEU A 46 -3.80 17.13 -3.07
N GLU A 47 -2.57 17.65 -3.17
CA GLU A 47 -1.80 17.67 -4.43
C GLU A 47 -1.58 16.25 -4.97
N MET A 48 -1.20 15.30 -4.11
CA MET A 48 -1.04 13.89 -4.48
C MET A 48 -2.34 13.28 -5.02
N CYS A 49 -3.49 13.60 -4.42
CA CYS A 49 -4.80 13.14 -4.90
C CYS A 49 -5.16 13.75 -6.27
N GLU A 50 -4.92 15.04 -6.47
CA GLU A 50 -5.18 15.74 -7.73
C GLU A 50 -4.29 15.23 -8.86
N ASP A 51 -3.00 14.97 -8.57
CA ASP A 51 -2.04 14.38 -9.50
C ASP A 51 -2.42 12.95 -9.90
N ALA A 52 -2.79 12.11 -8.93
CA ALA A 52 -3.26 10.75 -9.20
C ALA A 52 -4.51 10.76 -10.10
N LEU A 53 -5.45 11.66 -9.80
CA LEU A 53 -6.67 11.82 -10.59
C LEU A 53 -6.36 12.35 -12.00
N SER A 54 -5.40 13.25 -12.14
CA SER A 54 -4.90 13.74 -13.43
C SER A 54 -4.31 12.60 -14.29
N LYS A 55 -3.49 11.73 -13.69
CA LYS A 55 -2.93 10.55 -14.37
C LYS A 55 -4.00 9.57 -14.86
N ILE A 56 -5.07 9.38 -14.10
CA ILE A 56 -6.21 8.55 -14.55
C ILE A 56 -6.95 9.22 -15.71
N LYS A 57 -7.16 10.54 -15.64
CA LYS A 57 -7.79 11.30 -16.73
C LYS A 57 -7.01 11.24 -18.04
N THR A 58 -5.68 11.32 -18.00
CA THR A 58 -4.83 11.22 -19.21
C THR A 58 -4.82 9.81 -19.77
N THR A 59 -4.80 8.78 -18.91
CA THR A 59 -4.77 7.36 -19.34
C THR A 59 -6.08 6.91 -19.98
N VAL A 60 -7.23 7.30 -19.41
CA VAL A 60 -8.56 6.81 -19.84
C VAL A 60 -9.26 7.77 -20.82
N GLY A 61 -8.98 9.07 -20.72
CA GLY A 61 -9.70 10.13 -21.39
C GLY A 61 -10.90 10.64 -20.58
N THR A 62 -11.02 11.97 -20.48
CA THR A 62 -11.97 12.66 -19.59
C THR A 62 -13.44 12.33 -19.85
N LYS A 63 -13.87 12.31 -21.12
CA LYS A 63 -15.25 12.01 -21.51
C LYS A 63 -15.65 10.57 -21.19
N LYS A 64 -14.74 9.62 -21.49
CA LYS A 64 -14.96 8.18 -21.24
C LYS A 64 -14.98 7.88 -19.74
N LEU A 65 -14.06 8.46 -18.99
CA LEU A 65 -14.02 8.35 -17.53
C LEU A 65 -15.30 8.90 -16.89
N ARG A 66 -15.81 10.05 -17.35
CA ARG A 66 -17.05 10.64 -16.83
C ARG A 66 -18.26 9.72 -17.03
N LYS A 67 -18.42 9.14 -18.23
CA LYS A 67 -19.50 8.17 -18.49
C LYS A 67 -19.40 6.93 -17.59
N ALA A 68 -18.19 6.38 -17.43
CA ALA A 68 -17.96 5.24 -16.57
C ALA A 68 -18.21 5.56 -15.09
N ILE A 69 -17.83 6.75 -14.61
CA ILE A 69 -18.12 7.20 -13.24
C ILE A 69 -19.63 7.32 -13.02
N ASN A 70 -20.38 7.92 -13.94
CA ASN A 70 -21.83 8.03 -13.80
C ASN A 70 -22.51 6.67 -13.71
N PHE A 71 -22.07 5.73 -14.56
CA PHE A 71 -22.55 4.35 -14.51
C PHE A 71 -22.22 3.67 -13.16
N VAL A 72 -21.02 3.85 -12.63
CA VAL A 72 -20.65 3.34 -11.31
C VAL A 72 -21.53 3.92 -10.21
N ILE A 73 -21.77 5.24 -10.21
CA ILE A 73 -22.64 5.90 -9.22
C ILE A 73 -24.07 5.35 -9.28
N GLU A 74 -24.60 5.16 -10.49
CA GLU A 74 -25.94 4.61 -10.69
C GLU A 74 -26.03 3.15 -10.27
N SER A 75 -25.04 2.34 -10.65
CA SER A 75 -24.93 0.94 -10.23
C SER A 75 -24.85 0.80 -8.71
N ASP A 76 -23.98 1.59 -8.06
CA ASP A 76 -23.80 1.55 -6.61
C ASP A 76 -25.07 2.04 -5.87
N ARG A 77 -25.80 3.01 -6.42
CA ARG A 77 -27.11 3.46 -5.87
C ARG A 77 -28.19 2.39 -6.00
N GLU A 78 -28.22 1.68 -7.11
CA GLU A 78 -29.17 0.60 -7.32
C GLU A 78 -28.85 -0.61 -6.44
N GLU A 79 -27.57 -0.96 -6.29
CA GLU A 79 -27.10 -1.96 -5.33
C GLU A 79 -27.48 -1.59 -3.89
N ALA A 80 -27.33 -0.33 -3.49
CA ALA A 80 -27.73 0.15 -2.17
C ALA A 80 -29.25 0.05 -1.95
N ARG A 81 -30.07 0.41 -2.94
CA ARG A 81 -31.54 0.25 -2.89
C ARG A 81 -31.94 -1.22 -2.75
N ARG A 82 -31.29 -2.12 -3.50
CA ARG A 82 -31.51 -3.58 -3.40
C ARG A 82 -31.08 -4.12 -2.04
N ALA A 83 -29.96 -3.64 -1.48
CA ALA A 83 -29.51 -4.03 -0.14
C ALA A 83 -30.49 -3.58 0.95
N GLN A 84 -31.01 -2.34 0.87
CA GLN A 84 -32.03 -1.84 1.79
C GLN A 84 -33.34 -2.65 1.70
N ARG A 85 -33.79 -3.01 0.48
CA ARG A 85 -34.95 -3.89 0.29
C ARG A 85 -34.73 -5.26 0.95
N ARG A 86 -33.55 -5.86 0.74
CA ARG A 86 -33.18 -7.14 1.37
C ARG A 86 -33.15 -7.05 2.90
N GLU A 87 -32.58 -5.98 3.44
CA GLU A 87 -32.52 -5.74 4.89
C GLU A 87 -33.92 -5.52 5.48
N ALA A 88 -34.80 -4.79 4.81
CA ALA A 88 -36.18 -4.59 5.23
C ALA A 88 -36.96 -5.91 5.28
N VAL A 89 -36.81 -6.75 4.24
CA VAL A 89 -37.41 -8.09 4.21
C VAL A 89 -36.85 -8.97 5.32
N ALA A 90 -35.54 -8.91 5.60
CA ALA A 90 -34.92 -9.64 6.70
C ALA A 90 -35.48 -9.19 8.07
N LYS A 91 -35.64 -7.88 8.30
CA LYS A 91 -36.25 -7.34 9.54
C LYS A 91 -37.72 -7.74 9.69
N LEU A 92 -38.49 -7.77 8.60
CA LEU A 92 -39.87 -8.27 8.62
C LEU A 92 -39.92 -9.76 9.00
N ARG A 93 -39.04 -10.57 8.43
CA ARG A 93 -38.91 -12.00 8.77
C ARG A 93 -38.54 -12.22 10.24
N GLU A 94 -37.71 -11.36 10.81
CA GLU A 94 -37.25 -11.45 12.20
C GLU A 94 -38.31 -10.96 13.20
N SER A 95 -39.07 -9.90 12.85
CA SER A 95 -40.09 -9.31 13.71
C SER A 95 -41.44 -10.02 13.69
N ASN A 96 -41.80 -10.71 12.60
CA ASN A 96 -43.06 -11.44 12.52
C ASN A 96 -42.96 -12.77 11.73
N PRO A 97 -42.37 -13.83 12.33
CA PRO A 97 -42.07 -15.09 11.64
C PRO A 97 -43.31 -15.81 11.11
N ARG A 98 -44.46 -15.66 11.78
CA ARG A 98 -45.72 -16.32 11.43
C ARG A 98 -46.34 -15.75 10.15
N GLN A 99 -46.34 -14.43 10.02
CA GLN A 99 -46.92 -13.74 8.88
C GLN A 99 -46.06 -13.92 7.61
N TYR A 100 -44.73 -13.94 7.76
CA TYR A 100 -43.82 -14.26 6.65
C TYR A 100 -44.06 -15.67 6.07
N LEU A 101 -44.30 -16.68 6.93
CA LEU A 101 -44.60 -18.05 6.50
C LEU A 101 -45.98 -18.14 5.81
N GLU A 102 -46.98 -17.38 6.27
CA GLU A 102 -48.30 -17.29 5.64
C GLU A 102 -48.26 -16.61 4.27
N ASP A 103 -47.49 -15.53 4.13
CA ASP A 103 -47.30 -14.81 2.85
C ASP A 103 -46.53 -15.67 1.84
N GLN A 104 -45.53 -16.43 2.27
CA GLN A 104 -44.79 -17.37 1.43
C GLN A 104 -45.67 -18.54 0.96
N ALA A 105 -46.58 -19.01 1.82
CA ALA A 105 -47.57 -20.04 1.50
C ALA A 105 -48.67 -19.54 0.54
N ARG A 106 -49.00 -18.24 0.56
CA ARG A 106 -49.90 -17.61 -0.44
C ARG A 106 -49.23 -17.44 -1.79
N ALA A 107 -47.99 -16.93 -1.83
CA ALA A 107 -47.23 -16.81 -3.08
C ALA A 107 -46.99 -18.17 -3.79
N SER A 108 -46.90 -19.26 -3.02
CA SER A 108 -46.78 -20.62 -3.56
C SER A 108 -48.09 -21.19 -4.12
N LYS A 109 -49.25 -20.60 -3.79
CA LYS A 109 -50.57 -21.01 -4.31
C LYS A 109 -50.92 -20.27 -5.61
N ASP A 110 -50.47 -19.03 -5.75
CA ASP A 110 -50.72 -18.23 -6.95
C ASP A 110 -49.88 -18.71 -8.17
N SER A 111 -48.79 -19.45 -7.94
CA SER A 111 -47.98 -20.06 -9.01
C SER A 111 -48.48 -21.44 -9.48
N HIS A 112 -49.56 -21.98 -8.92
CA HIS A 112 -50.15 -23.28 -9.29
C HIS A 112 -51.52 -23.17 -9.99
N SER A 113 -52.00 -21.96 -10.31
CA SER A 113 -53.28 -21.74 -10.99
C SER A 113 -53.17 -21.58 -12.52
N SER A 114 -51.99 -21.76 -13.11
CA SER A 114 -51.74 -21.66 -14.55
C SER A 114 -51.23 -22.97 -15.16
N GLU A 115 -51.92 -24.09 -14.96
CA GLU A 115 -51.79 -25.26 -15.86
C GLU A 115 -52.95 -26.24 -15.66
N ALA A 116 -54.02 -26.07 -16.44
CA ALA A 116 -54.95 -27.13 -16.84
C ALA A 116 -55.87 -26.61 -17.96
N THR A 117 -55.58 -26.95 -19.21
CA THR A 117 -56.59 -26.97 -20.28
C THR A 117 -56.38 -28.25 -21.07
N GLU A 118 -57.28 -29.22 -20.87
CA GLU A 118 -57.37 -30.44 -21.67
C GLU A 118 -58.30 -30.26 -22.89
N PRO A 119 -58.16 -31.11 -23.94
CA PRO A 119 -58.63 -30.84 -25.30
C PRO A 119 -59.90 -31.60 -25.70
N HIS A 120 -60.29 -31.46 -26.98
CA HIS A 120 -61.40 -32.06 -27.78
C HIS A 120 -62.50 -31.02 -28.10
N GLY A 121 -62.72 -30.56 -29.35
CA GLY A 121 -63.05 -31.27 -30.62
C GLY A 121 -64.59 -31.32 -30.74
N GLU A 122 -65.32 -30.84 -31.75
CA GLU A 122 -65.18 -30.73 -33.21
C GLU A 122 -66.08 -29.59 -33.77
N HIS A 123 -65.76 -28.99 -34.94
CA HIS A 123 -66.54 -28.99 -36.23
C HIS A 123 -67.04 -27.54 -36.54
N SER A 124 -66.92 -26.86 -37.71
CA SER A 124 -66.44 -27.08 -39.09
C SER A 124 -66.25 -25.72 -39.80
N GLN A 125 -65.38 -25.67 -40.82
CA GLN A 125 -65.49 -24.99 -42.15
C GLN A 125 -66.00 -23.53 -42.24
N ASP A 126 -65.46 -22.58 -43.02
CA ASP A 126 -64.44 -22.51 -44.09
C ASP A 126 -64.03 -21.00 -44.22
N ASP A 127 -63.03 -20.74 -45.06
CA ASP A 127 -62.68 -19.47 -45.75
C ASP A 127 -61.47 -18.62 -45.27
N ASP A 128 -60.39 -18.75 -46.07
CA ASP A 128 -59.45 -17.74 -46.59
C ASP A 128 -59.07 -16.50 -45.75
N ALA A 129 -57.77 -16.37 -45.42
CA ALA A 129 -56.87 -15.33 -45.95
C ALA A 129 -55.59 -15.16 -45.11
N GLN A 130 -54.50 -14.89 -45.82
CA GLN A 130 -53.13 -14.57 -45.37
C GLN A 130 -53.01 -13.73 -44.09
N ALA A 131 -52.09 -14.12 -43.18
CA ALA A 131 -51.21 -13.22 -42.44
C ALA A 131 -50.11 -14.02 -41.69
N GLN A 132 -48.85 -13.76 -42.02
CA GLN A 132 -47.69 -14.15 -41.22
C GLN A 132 -47.08 -12.85 -40.70
N GLU A 133 -47.45 -12.45 -39.48
CA GLU A 133 -46.85 -11.31 -38.77
C GLU A 133 -46.48 -11.73 -37.34
N ASP A 134 -45.16 -11.79 -37.13
CA ASP A 134 -44.43 -11.19 -36.01
C ASP A 134 -45.05 -11.27 -34.60
N ASP A 135 -44.82 -12.37 -33.87
CA ASP A 135 -44.97 -12.40 -32.41
C ASP A 135 -43.63 -12.08 -31.74
N ARG A 136 -43.30 -10.79 -31.73
CA ARG A 136 -42.24 -10.23 -30.92
C ARG A 136 -42.79 -10.00 -29.51
N SER A 137 -42.68 -11.04 -28.68
CA SER A 137 -42.97 -10.93 -27.25
C SER A 137 -42.10 -9.83 -26.63
N VAL A 138 -42.76 -8.75 -26.22
CA VAL A 138 -42.18 -7.63 -25.48
C VAL A 138 -42.01 -8.11 -24.03
N PRO A 139 -40.81 -8.05 -23.44
CA PRO A 139 -40.61 -8.41 -22.03
C PRO A 139 -41.40 -7.44 -21.13
N GLU A 140 -42.23 -7.98 -20.25
CA GLU A 140 -43.18 -7.22 -19.41
C GLU A 140 -42.57 -6.59 -18.16
N ASP A 141 -41.27 -6.77 -17.92
CA ASP A 141 -40.58 -6.20 -16.77
C ASP A 141 -39.77 -4.94 -17.16
N GLU A 142 -40.17 -3.77 -16.65
CA GLU A 142 -39.43 -2.51 -16.80
C GLU A 142 -37.96 -2.65 -16.33
N ASP A 143 -37.69 -3.55 -15.38
CA ASP A 143 -36.36 -3.90 -14.87
C ASP A 143 -35.49 -4.68 -15.90
N GLU A 144 -36.09 -5.48 -16.80
CA GLU A 144 -35.35 -6.28 -17.79
C GLU A 144 -34.97 -5.47 -19.04
N LEU A 145 -35.85 -4.57 -19.50
CA LEU A 145 -35.53 -3.61 -20.57
C LEU A 145 -34.41 -2.64 -20.15
N GLU A 146 -34.39 -2.22 -18.89
CA GLU A 146 -33.36 -1.33 -18.34
C GLU A 146 -32.02 -2.05 -18.13
N ALA A 147 -32.03 -3.36 -17.85
CA ALA A 147 -30.82 -4.18 -17.79
C ALA A 147 -30.19 -4.39 -19.19
N ALA A 148 -31.00 -4.58 -20.24
CA ALA A 148 -30.53 -4.79 -21.61
C ALA A 148 -29.89 -3.53 -22.23
N MET A 149 -30.25 -2.33 -21.76
CA MET A 149 -29.73 -1.06 -22.28
C MET A 149 -28.44 -0.57 -21.61
N ARG A 150 -27.90 -1.32 -20.62
CA ARG A 150 -26.68 -0.90 -19.90
C ARG A 150 -25.47 -0.89 -20.83
N PRO A 151 -24.73 0.24 -20.94
CA PRO A 151 -23.49 0.28 -21.69
C PRO A 151 -22.52 -0.75 -21.12
N HIS A 152 -22.11 -1.72 -21.94
CA HIS A 152 -21.13 -2.73 -21.54
C HIS A 152 -19.76 -2.05 -21.37
N PHE A 153 -19.45 -1.60 -20.15
CA PHE A 153 -18.13 -1.08 -19.81
C PHE A 153 -17.17 -2.24 -19.52
N ASN A 154 -15.92 -2.10 -19.99
CA ASN A 154 -14.86 -3.03 -19.63
C ASN A 154 -14.65 -3.03 -18.10
N PRO A 155 -14.54 -4.19 -17.43
CA PRO A 155 -14.35 -4.25 -15.98
C PRO A 155 -13.11 -3.46 -15.49
N LYS A 156 -12.02 -3.41 -16.26
CA LYS A 156 -10.83 -2.61 -15.92
C LYS A 156 -11.13 -1.11 -15.89
N LEU A 157 -12.03 -0.65 -16.75
CA LEU A 157 -12.47 0.74 -16.80
C LEU A 157 -13.34 1.10 -15.61
N LEU A 158 -14.19 0.17 -15.14
CA LEU A 158 -15.02 0.36 -13.95
C LEU A 158 -14.16 0.46 -12.68
N VAL A 159 -13.11 -0.34 -12.57
CA VAL A 159 -12.12 -0.22 -11.47
C VAL A 159 -11.47 1.16 -11.47
N LYS A 160 -11.03 1.64 -12.64
CA LYS A 160 -10.45 2.99 -12.77
C LYS A 160 -11.44 4.11 -12.50
N ALA A 161 -12.72 3.91 -12.83
CA ALA A 161 -13.79 4.84 -12.50
C ALA A 161 -14.06 4.92 -11.00
N ARG A 162 -14.10 3.77 -10.30
CA ARG A 162 -14.19 3.70 -8.83
C ARG A 162 -13.01 4.37 -8.14
N GLU A 163 -11.78 4.11 -8.62
CA GLU A 163 -10.57 4.76 -8.13
C GLU A 163 -10.63 6.29 -8.31
N ALA A 164 -11.03 6.76 -9.50
CA ALA A 164 -11.18 8.18 -9.77
C ALA A 164 -12.27 8.85 -8.93
N LEU A 165 -13.38 8.15 -8.67
CA LEU A 165 -14.46 8.62 -7.80
C LEU A 165 -13.96 8.75 -6.36
N SER A 166 -13.27 7.74 -5.84
CA SER A 166 -12.66 7.75 -4.51
C SER A 166 -11.67 8.90 -4.34
N LEU A 167 -10.78 9.13 -5.33
CA LEU A 167 -9.84 10.24 -5.31
C LEU A 167 -10.53 11.61 -5.34
N ARG A 168 -11.60 11.75 -6.13
CA ARG A 168 -12.39 12.99 -6.21
C ARG A 168 -13.06 13.29 -4.86
N ASP A 169 -13.68 12.28 -4.26
CA ASP A 169 -14.38 12.40 -2.99
C ASP A 169 -13.40 12.69 -1.85
N ARG A 170 -12.25 12.01 -1.83
CA ARG A 170 -11.15 12.29 -0.89
C ARG A 170 -10.62 13.71 -1.05
N ALA A 171 -10.38 14.18 -2.28
CA ALA A 171 -9.93 15.55 -2.53
C ALA A 171 -10.94 16.60 -2.04
N LEU A 172 -12.24 16.34 -2.17
CA LEU A 172 -13.29 17.21 -1.63
C LEU A 172 -13.26 17.26 -0.10
N VAL A 173 -13.12 16.10 0.55
CA VAL A 173 -12.99 16.01 2.01
C VAL A 173 -11.74 16.76 2.49
N LEU A 174 -10.59 16.56 1.83
CA LEU A 174 -9.34 17.23 2.16
C LEU A 174 -9.45 18.75 1.99
N LYS A 175 -10.09 19.24 0.93
CA LYS A 175 -10.34 20.69 0.75
C LYS A 175 -11.19 21.26 1.88
N TYR A 176 -12.26 20.57 2.26
CA TYR A 176 -13.10 20.99 3.38
C TYR A 176 -12.34 21.01 4.70
N ARG A 177 -11.57 19.95 5.00
CA ARG A 177 -10.74 19.86 6.21
C ARG A 177 -9.63 20.90 6.23
N LEU A 178 -9.01 21.19 5.10
CA LEU A 178 -8.00 22.25 4.98
C LEU A 178 -8.59 23.62 5.33
N SER A 179 -9.80 23.93 4.85
CA SER A 179 -10.50 25.16 5.23
C SER A 179 -10.88 25.17 6.71
N ALA A 180 -11.27 24.04 7.28
CA ALA A 180 -11.54 23.92 8.73
C ALA A 180 -10.27 24.17 9.56
N LEU A 181 -9.12 23.62 9.18
CA LEU A 181 -7.83 23.84 9.86
C LEU A 181 -7.37 25.30 9.80
N LYS A 182 -7.67 26.00 8.69
CA LYS A 182 -7.38 27.44 8.54
C LYS A 182 -8.38 28.34 9.25
N SER A 183 -9.48 27.80 9.76
CA SER A 183 -10.51 28.56 10.46
C SER A 183 -10.11 28.95 11.88
N LYS A 184 -10.84 29.90 12.48
CA LYS A 184 -10.62 30.33 13.88
C LYS A 184 -10.84 29.19 14.89
N THR A 185 -11.62 28.17 14.53
CA THR A 185 -11.97 27.05 15.39
C THR A 185 -10.75 26.24 15.81
N CYS A 186 -9.78 26.07 14.90
CA CYS A 186 -8.54 25.34 15.14
C CYS A 186 -7.38 26.23 15.61
N LYS A 187 -7.62 27.50 15.93
CA LYS A 187 -6.54 28.41 16.36
C LYS A 187 -6.03 28.09 17.78
N ASN A 188 -6.90 27.59 18.66
CA ASN A 188 -6.58 27.37 20.07
C ASN A 188 -6.74 25.89 20.46
N SER A 189 -5.97 25.46 21.46
CA SER A 189 -5.96 24.09 21.99
C SER A 189 -7.26 23.67 22.70
N LYS A 190 -8.25 24.55 22.88
CA LYS A 190 -9.52 24.22 23.58
C LYS A 190 -10.41 23.26 22.77
N ASN A 191 -10.37 23.34 21.44
CA ASN A 191 -11.23 22.55 20.55
C ASN A 191 -10.52 21.32 19.96
N LYS A 192 -9.76 20.57 20.78
CA LYS A 192 -8.94 19.42 20.31
C LYS A 192 -9.74 18.40 19.51
N ALA A 193 -10.94 18.07 19.96
CA ALA A 193 -11.81 17.09 19.31
C ALA A 193 -12.34 17.51 17.93
N GLN A 194 -12.41 18.82 17.67
CA GLN A 194 -12.92 19.35 16.39
C GLN A 194 -11.83 19.41 15.31
N CYS A 195 -10.56 19.43 15.72
CA CYS A 195 -9.40 19.55 14.84
C CYS A 195 -8.46 18.36 15.07
N PRO A 196 -8.88 17.14 14.67
CA PRO A 196 -8.14 15.92 14.95
C PRO A 196 -6.77 15.90 14.27
N GLU A 197 -6.62 16.51 13.09
CA GLU A 197 -5.35 16.55 12.37
C GLU A 197 -4.28 17.30 13.17
N ALA A 198 -4.63 18.48 13.70
CA ALA A 198 -3.74 19.28 14.53
C ALA A 198 -3.37 18.56 15.84
N PHE A 199 -4.36 17.94 16.50
CA PHE A 199 -4.12 17.16 17.70
C PHE A 199 -3.19 15.97 17.43
N LEU A 200 -3.48 15.17 16.40
CA LEU A 200 -2.64 14.02 16.02
C LEU A 200 -1.23 14.43 15.61
N ALA A 201 -1.06 15.60 14.98
CA ALA A 201 0.26 16.15 14.67
C ALA A 201 1.07 16.51 15.93
N VAL A 202 0.42 17.03 16.97
CA VAL A 202 1.08 17.30 18.27
C VAL A 202 1.45 15.99 18.96
N VAL A 203 0.53 15.02 19.00
CA VAL A 203 0.80 13.70 19.57
C VAL A 203 1.97 13.03 18.84
N ALA A 204 1.95 13.01 17.51
CA ALA A 204 3.01 12.44 16.70
C ALA A 204 4.37 13.08 16.97
N GLU A 205 4.42 14.41 17.12
CA GLU A 205 5.66 15.14 17.44
C GLU A 205 6.23 14.75 18.80
N LYS A 206 5.39 14.73 19.85
CA LYS A 206 5.83 14.34 21.20
C LYS A 206 6.30 12.90 21.24
N LEU A 207 5.56 11.99 20.62
CA LEU A 207 5.94 10.58 20.50
C LEU A 207 7.28 10.42 19.77
N ALA A 208 7.45 11.11 18.63
CA ALA A 208 8.68 11.05 17.84
C ALA A 208 9.87 11.61 18.62
N TYR A 209 9.73 12.80 19.22
CA TYR A 209 10.79 13.44 19.98
C TYR A 209 11.27 12.57 21.15
N THR A 210 10.33 12.08 21.97
CA THR A 210 10.65 11.16 23.07
C THR A 210 11.31 9.88 22.55
N SER A 211 10.75 9.25 21.51
CA SER A 211 11.30 8.01 20.95
C SER A 211 12.71 8.17 20.41
N VAL A 212 12.98 9.25 19.66
CA VAL A 212 14.29 9.53 19.07
C VAL A 212 15.37 9.70 20.14
N MET A 213 15.07 10.38 21.25
CA MET A 213 16.02 10.51 22.36
C MET A 213 16.43 9.14 22.94
N PHE A 214 15.49 8.21 23.07
CA PHE A 214 15.80 6.86 23.58
C PHE A 214 16.48 5.97 22.56
N ILE A 215 16.08 6.03 21.28
CA ILE A 215 16.78 5.32 20.20
C ILE A 215 18.24 5.76 20.12
N GLN A 216 18.49 7.07 20.26
CA GLN A 216 19.83 7.64 20.28
C GLN A 216 20.69 7.02 21.39
N VAL A 217 20.18 6.99 22.62
CA VAL A 217 20.94 6.53 23.79
C VAL A 217 21.12 5.01 23.80
N GLU A 218 20.05 4.25 23.59
CA GLU A 218 20.07 2.79 23.75
C GLU A 218 20.65 2.04 22.54
N LEU A 219 20.38 2.54 21.32
CA LEU A 219 20.76 1.85 20.09
C LEU A 219 21.95 2.52 19.41
N MET A 220 21.86 3.83 19.16
CA MET A 220 22.83 4.50 18.31
C MET A 220 24.20 4.65 18.98
N ASN A 221 24.23 5.11 20.23
CA ASN A 221 25.48 5.24 20.99
C ASN A 221 26.18 3.88 21.12
N GLU A 222 25.45 2.84 21.56
CA GLU A 222 25.99 1.49 21.67
C GLU A 222 26.49 0.96 20.32
N PHE A 223 25.77 1.21 19.23
CA PHE A 223 26.22 0.84 17.90
C PHE A 223 27.54 1.50 17.53
N VAL A 224 27.66 2.81 17.70
CA VAL A 224 28.87 3.57 17.36
C VAL A 224 30.07 3.13 18.21
N PHE A 225 29.87 2.78 19.48
CA PHE A 225 30.96 2.30 20.34
C PHE A 225 31.38 0.85 20.07
N GLN A 226 30.42 -0.04 19.79
CA GLN A 226 30.70 -1.47 19.58
C GLN A 226 31.14 -1.80 18.16
N LEU A 227 30.70 -1.02 17.17
CA LEU A 227 30.96 -1.31 15.77
C LEU A 227 32.47 -1.40 15.44
N PRO A 228 33.33 -0.43 15.84
CA PRO A 228 34.77 -0.53 15.57
C PRO A 228 35.38 -1.81 16.13
N ARG A 229 35.06 -2.15 17.40
CA ARG A 229 35.56 -3.37 18.06
C ARG A 229 35.10 -4.65 17.36
N MET A 230 33.86 -4.68 16.87
CA MET A 230 33.37 -5.81 16.09
C MET A 230 34.06 -5.92 14.73
N ILE A 231 34.32 -4.80 14.07
CA ILE A 231 35.06 -4.79 12.80
C ILE A 231 36.48 -5.32 13.05
N ASP A 232 37.17 -4.81 14.06
CA ASP A 232 38.54 -5.22 14.40
C ASP A 232 38.62 -6.70 14.77
N SER A 233 37.71 -7.19 15.62
CA SER A 233 37.69 -8.61 16.00
C SER A 233 37.33 -9.53 14.82
N ARG A 234 36.44 -9.11 13.94
CA ARG A 234 36.06 -9.91 12.77
C ARG A 234 37.15 -9.91 11.70
N LEU A 235 37.72 -8.74 11.38
CA LEU A 235 38.79 -8.63 10.40
C LEU A 235 40.09 -9.25 10.91
N GLY A 236 40.44 -9.02 12.17
CA GLY A 236 41.72 -9.45 12.75
C GLY A 236 41.79 -10.93 13.14
N VAL A 237 40.70 -11.53 13.62
CA VAL A 237 40.74 -12.91 14.16
C VAL A 237 40.12 -13.95 13.22
N LYS A 238 39.16 -13.57 12.37
CA LYS A 238 38.39 -14.53 11.56
C LYS A 238 38.74 -14.56 10.08
N THR A 239 39.54 -13.61 9.60
CA THR A 239 39.96 -13.55 8.20
C THR A 239 41.34 -14.18 8.08
N GLY A 240 41.41 -15.42 7.62
CA GLY A 240 42.69 -16.07 7.31
C GLY A 240 43.46 -15.30 6.24
N GLN A 241 44.78 -15.52 6.15
CA GLN A 241 45.65 -14.85 5.16
C GLN A 241 45.12 -14.99 3.72
N GLU A 242 44.61 -16.17 3.36
CA GLU A 242 44.05 -16.45 2.03
C GLU A 242 42.76 -15.65 1.75
N ALA A 243 41.87 -15.52 2.75
CA ALA A 243 40.66 -14.72 2.61
C ALA A 243 40.97 -13.23 2.50
N MET A 244 42.01 -12.75 3.21
CA MET A 244 42.48 -11.37 3.11
C MET A 244 43.09 -11.08 1.75
N GLU A 245 43.87 -12.02 1.20
CA GLU A 245 44.43 -11.90 -0.14
C GLU A 245 43.33 -11.86 -1.21
N LYS A 246 42.33 -12.74 -1.09
CA LYS A 246 41.16 -12.73 -1.99
C LYS A 246 40.41 -11.41 -1.92
N PHE A 247 40.18 -10.88 -0.71
CA PHE A 247 39.55 -9.57 -0.51
C PHE A 247 40.38 -8.43 -1.12
N ALA A 248 41.70 -8.44 -0.93
CA ALA A 248 42.58 -7.43 -1.51
C ALA A 248 42.60 -7.47 -3.05
N ARG A 249 42.47 -8.67 -3.66
CA ARG A 249 42.41 -8.86 -5.11
C ARG A 249 41.06 -8.45 -5.73
N GLU A 250 40.00 -8.22 -4.95
CA GLU A 250 38.72 -7.68 -5.47
C GLU A 250 38.90 -6.29 -6.09
N ASN A 251 39.86 -5.50 -5.59
CA ASN A 251 40.23 -4.23 -6.20
C ASN A 251 41.30 -4.47 -7.31
N PRO A 252 41.02 -4.13 -8.58
CA PRO A 252 41.94 -4.42 -9.68
C PRO A 252 43.27 -3.64 -9.62
N LEU A 253 43.31 -2.48 -8.97
CA LEU A 253 44.55 -1.71 -8.79
C LEU A 253 45.45 -2.38 -7.74
N VAL A 254 44.85 -2.80 -6.62
CA VAL A 254 45.54 -3.52 -5.55
C VAL A 254 45.98 -4.90 -6.04
N GLY A 255 45.15 -5.62 -6.79
CA GLY A 255 45.49 -6.91 -7.39
C GLY A 255 46.73 -6.83 -8.29
N LYS A 256 46.80 -5.86 -9.22
CA LYS A 256 47.99 -5.63 -10.06
C LYS A 256 49.23 -5.30 -9.21
N HIS A 257 49.06 -4.50 -8.17
CA HIS A 257 50.16 -4.16 -7.27
C HIS A 257 50.69 -5.39 -6.53
N LEU A 258 49.80 -6.25 -6.01
CA LEU A 258 50.17 -7.51 -5.35
C LEU A 258 50.91 -8.45 -6.31
N GLU A 259 50.44 -8.61 -7.54
CA GLU A 259 51.11 -9.44 -8.55
C GLU A 259 52.50 -8.92 -8.91
N LEU A 260 52.66 -7.59 -9.02
CA LEU A 260 53.96 -6.97 -9.28
C LEU A 260 54.92 -7.17 -8.10
N MET A 261 54.44 -7.00 -6.86
CA MET A 261 55.24 -7.25 -5.65
C MET A 261 55.65 -8.72 -5.55
N GLU A 262 54.74 -9.66 -5.83
CA GLU A 262 55.02 -11.09 -5.82
C GLU A 262 56.09 -11.48 -6.85
N LYS A 263 55.99 -10.95 -8.08
CA LYS A 263 57.01 -11.13 -9.12
C LYS A 263 58.36 -10.57 -8.70
N ARG A 264 58.39 -9.37 -8.11
CA ARG A 264 59.63 -8.74 -7.62
C ARG A 264 60.30 -9.60 -6.56
N MET A 265 59.57 -10.02 -5.52
CA MET A 265 60.12 -10.85 -4.45
C MET A 265 60.74 -12.15 -4.97
N LYS A 266 60.06 -12.85 -5.89
CA LYS A 266 60.58 -14.08 -6.50
C LYS A 266 61.87 -13.83 -7.29
N LEU A 267 61.95 -12.73 -8.04
CA LEU A 267 63.13 -12.37 -8.80
C LEU A 267 64.30 -11.96 -7.89
N GLU A 268 64.02 -11.22 -6.82
CA GLU A 268 65.01 -10.86 -5.79
C GLU A 268 65.59 -12.11 -5.12
N GLU A 269 64.75 -13.10 -4.77
CA GLU A 269 65.21 -14.37 -4.19
C GLU A 269 66.12 -15.16 -5.14
N VAL A 270 65.74 -15.25 -6.42
CA VAL A 270 66.55 -15.93 -7.45
C VAL A 270 67.87 -15.20 -7.65
N TRP A 271 67.85 -13.87 -7.68
CA TRP A 271 69.04 -13.05 -7.84
C TRP A 271 70.02 -13.22 -6.68
N GLU A 272 69.53 -13.24 -5.43
CA GLU A 272 70.36 -13.50 -4.25
C GLU A 272 71.01 -14.88 -4.30
N LYS A 273 70.23 -15.92 -4.63
CA LYS A 273 70.75 -17.30 -4.77
C LYS A 273 71.79 -17.41 -5.89
N LEU A 274 71.56 -16.75 -7.03
CA LEU A 274 72.50 -16.75 -8.15
C LEU A 274 73.80 -16.03 -7.78
N ASN A 275 73.71 -14.85 -7.17
CA ASN A 275 74.89 -14.11 -6.71
C ASN A 275 75.69 -14.88 -5.66
N TYR A 276 75.01 -15.57 -4.76
CA TYR A 276 75.66 -16.47 -3.80
C TYR A 276 76.45 -17.57 -4.51
N LEU A 277 75.86 -18.21 -5.53
CA LEU A 277 76.54 -19.25 -6.31
C LEU A 277 77.72 -18.70 -7.13
N VAL A 278 77.57 -17.52 -7.74
CA VAL A 278 78.64 -16.86 -8.50
C VAL A 278 79.83 -16.56 -7.59
N ARG A 279 79.60 -15.93 -6.43
CA ARG A 279 80.66 -15.67 -5.42
C ARG A 279 81.37 -16.95 -5.02
N ARG A 280 80.61 -18.02 -4.76
CA ARG A 280 81.17 -19.32 -4.39
C ARG A 280 82.00 -19.95 -5.52
N GLN A 281 81.60 -19.78 -6.78
CA GLN A 281 82.38 -20.25 -7.92
C GLN A 281 83.67 -19.44 -8.11
N GLU A 282 83.63 -18.13 -7.90
CA GLU A 282 84.82 -17.27 -7.94
C GLU A 282 85.82 -17.68 -6.85
N GLU A 283 85.37 -17.91 -5.61
CA GLU A 283 86.21 -18.44 -4.54
C GLU A 283 86.81 -19.82 -4.89
N ALA A 284 86.03 -20.72 -5.49
CA ALA A 284 86.51 -22.04 -5.88
C ALA A 284 87.53 -21.99 -7.04
N LYS A 285 87.38 -21.06 -7.97
CA LYS A 285 88.36 -20.80 -9.04
C LYS A 285 89.64 -20.17 -8.47
N ALA A 286 89.51 -19.22 -7.54
CA ALA A 286 90.64 -18.60 -6.85
C ALA A 286 91.47 -19.60 -6.03
N ARG A 287 90.84 -20.67 -5.50
CA ARG A 287 91.54 -21.76 -4.78
C ARG A 287 92.22 -22.80 -5.69
N LYS A 288 91.94 -22.79 -7.00
CA LYS A 288 92.52 -23.75 -7.97
C LYS A 288 93.81 -23.24 -8.63
N TRP A 289 94.27 -22.06 -8.25
CA TRP A 289 95.53 -21.46 -8.69
C TRP A 289 96.44 -21.24 -7.48
#